data_AF-A0A529NPE6-F1
#
_entry.id   AF-A0A529NPE6-F1
#
_cell.length_a   1.000
_cell.length_b   1.000
_cell.length_c   1.000
_cell.angle_alpha   90.00
_cell.angle_beta   90.00
_cell.angle_gamma   90.00
#
_symmetry.space_group_name_H-M   'P 1'
#
loop_
_entity.id
_entity.type
_entity.pdbx_description
1 polymer ?
#
loop_
_entity_poly.entity_id
_entity_poly.type
_entity_poly.pdbx_seq_one_letter_code
_entity_poly.pdbx_strand_id
1 'polypeptide(L)'
;QGLLHQLMIFAAIAGGLVVLNVGQTWLDQMIRLKLREALTLDLIGEWMRPARAFRLANAGAIGVNPDQRLQQDAGHLSDLSTGLGIGLLQSFILLVSFVGVLWSLSSGFVFHIGGYSLAIPGYMVWAAILYAGTASWLSWLVGRPLIRFNRDRY
;
A
#
# COMPACT_ATOMS: atom_id res chain seq x y z
N GLN A 1 36.99 2.22 23.14
CA GLN A 1 35.83 2.88 23.78
C GLN A 1 34.71 3.25 22.80
N GLY A 2 34.97 3.40 21.49
CA GLY A 2 33.92 3.71 20.50
C GLY A 2 32.93 2.58 20.19
N LEU A 3 33.36 1.31 20.26
CA LEU A 3 32.53 0.16 19.86
C LEU A 3 31.31 -0.04 20.77
N LEU A 4 31.47 0.08 22.10
CA LEU A 4 30.34 0.01 23.05
C LEU A 4 29.35 1.15 22.85
N HIS A 5 29.83 2.36 22.56
CA HIS A 5 28.98 3.52 22.29
C HIS A 5 28.18 3.34 20.98
N GLN A 6 28.82 2.86 19.91
CA GLN A 6 28.15 2.52 18.65
C GLN A 6 27.13 1.39 18.83
N LEU A 7 27.45 0.37 19.64
CA LEU A 7 26.50 -0.70 19.99
C LEU A 7 25.27 -0.17 20.71
N MET A 8 25.43 0.77 21.66
CA MET A 8 24.30 1.38 22.35
C MET A 8 23.44 2.25 21.42
N ILE A 9 24.05 3.05 20.55
CA ILE A 9 23.31 3.84 19.55
C ILE A 9 22.52 2.91 18.63
N PHE A 10 23.16 1.86 18.12
CA PHE A 10 22.51 0.87 17.28
C PHE A 10 21.34 0.20 18.01
N ALA A 11 21.55 -0.24 19.26
CA ALA A 11 20.51 -0.87 20.06
C ALA A 11 19.32 0.07 20.32
N ALA A 12 19.58 1.35 20.58
CA ALA A 12 18.53 2.36 20.75
C ALA A 12 17.73 2.60 19.46
N ILE A 13 18.41 2.74 18.31
CA ILE A 13 17.77 2.90 17.00
C ILE A 13 16.96 1.65 16.65
N ALA A 14 17.56 0.47 16.80
CA ALA A 14 16.91 -0.81 16.51
C ALA A 14 15.68 -1.04 17.41
N GLY A 15 15.81 -0.78 18.72
CA GLY A 15 14.70 -0.86 19.66
C GLY A 15 13.56 0.10 19.32
N GLY A 16 13.90 1.35 18.99
CA GLY A 16 12.93 2.34 18.50
C GLY A 16 12.24 1.88 17.21
N LEU A 17 12.99 1.34 16.25
CA LEU A 17 12.44 0.79 15.01
C LEU A 17 11.46 -0.36 15.28
N VAL A 18 11.81 -1.26 16.19
CA VAL A 18 10.94 -2.39 16.56
C VAL A 18 9.64 -1.89 17.17
N VAL A 19 9.69 -0.96 18.12
CA VAL A 19 8.48 -0.38 18.72
C VAL A 19 7.61 0.31 17.67
N LEU A 20 8.20 1.09 16.78
CA LEU A 20 7.50 1.73 15.68
C LEU A 20 6.88 0.71 14.72
N ASN A 21 7.60 -0.35 14.38
CA ASN A 21 7.12 -1.39 13.47
C ASN A 21 5.95 -2.19 14.07
N VAL A 22 6.04 -2.53 15.35
CA VAL A 22 4.94 -3.16 16.09
C VAL A 22 3.74 -2.22 16.17
N GLY A 23 3.96 -0.93 16.48
CA GLY A 23 2.90 0.07 16.49
C GLY A 23 2.23 0.24 15.13
N GLN A 24 3.01 0.28 14.04
CA GLN A 24 2.50 0.34 12.68
C GLN A 24 1.66 -0.89 12.34
N THR A 25 2.13 -2.09 12.69
CA THR A 25 1.40 -3.35 12.48
C THR A 25 0.10 -3.37 13.26
N TRP A 26 0.13 -2.92 14.52
CA TRP A 26 -1.06 -2.82 15.35
C TRP A 26 -2.09 -1.83 14.79
N LEU A 27 -1.64 -0.67 14.31
CA LEU A 27 -2.51 0.31 13.65
C LEU A 27 -3.15 -0.25 12.38
N ASP A 28 -2.36 -0.93 11.53
CA ASP A 28 -2.89 -1.58 10.32
C ASP A 28 -3.97 -2.60 10.66
N GLN A 29 -3.71 -3.47 11.64
CA GLN A 29 -4.68 -4.46 12.11
C GLN A 29 -5.92 -3.83 12.72
N MET A 30 -5.77 -2.76 13.51
CA MET A 30 -6.90 -2.06 14.14
C MET A 30 -7.81 -1.40 13.10
N ILE A 31 -7.22 -0.74 12.10
CA ILE A 31 -7.98 -0.11 11.00
C ILE A 31 -8.74 -1.16 10.20
N ARG A 32 -8.10 -2.30 9.87
CA ARG A 32 -8.75 -3.47 9.25
C ARG A 32 -9.95 -3.95 10.04
N LEU A 33 -9.78 -4.13 11.34
CA LEU A 33 -10.86 -4.61 12.21
C LEU A 33 -12.02 -3.61 12.26
N LYS A 34 -11.73 -2.31 12.44
CA LYS A 34 -12.76 -1.27 12.56
C LYS A 34 -13.53 -1.04 11.26
N LEU A 35 -12.86 -1.10 10.10
CA LEU A 35 -13.55 -0.98 8.82
C LEU A 35 -14.46 -2.18 8.56
N ARG A 36 -13.99 -3.40 8.90
CA ARG A 36 -14.79 -4.61 8.81
C ARG A 36 -16.02 -4.56 9.70
N GLU A 37 -15.86 -4.14 10.95
CA GLU A 37 -16.96 -3.93 11.88
C GLU A 37 -17.99 -2.94 11.30
N ALA A 38 -17.55 -1.77 10.82
CA ALA A 38 -18.44 -0.75 10.25
C ALA A 38 -19.20 -1.25 9.01
N LEU A 39 -18.51 -1.91 8.07
CA LEU A 39 -19.13 -2.46 6.86
C LEU A 39 -20.14 -3.55 7.16
N THR A 40 -19.83 -4.46 8.10
CA THR A 40 -20.76 -5.52 8.49
C THR A 40 -22.01 -4.97 9.15
N LEU A 41 -21.88 -3.98 10.05
CA LEU A 41 -23.01 -3.34 10.72
C LEU A 41 -23.90 -2.57 9.73
N ASP A 42 -23.30 -1.82 8.80
CA ASP A 42 -24.05 -1.08 7.78
C ASP A 42 -24.82 -2.02 6.85
N LEU A 43 -24.18 -3.12 6.44
CA LEU A 43 -24.80 -4.10 5.56
C LEU A 43 -25.94 -4.88 6.25
N ILE A 44 -25.79 -5.23 7.53
CA ILE A 44 -26.86 -5.81 8.34
C ILE A 44 -28.02 -4.82 8.48
N GLY A 45 -27.72 -3.54 8.71
CA GLY A 45 -28.72 -2.47 8.78
C GLY A 45 -29.53 -2.33 7.49
N GLU A 46 -28.87 -2.37 6.34
CA GLU A 46 -29.54 -2.32 5.03
C GLU A 46 -30.36 -3.58 4.75
N TRP A 47 -29.92 -4.74 5.26
CA TRP A 47 -30.64 -6.01 5.13
C TRP A 47 -31.92 -6.06 5.98
N MET A 48 -31.90 -5.47 7.18
CA MET A 48 -33.05 -5.38 8.08
C MET A 48 -34.13 -4.38 7.64
N ARG A 49 -33.89 -3.59 6.58
CA ARG A 49 -34.91 -2.66 6.06
C ARG A 49 -36.11 -3.43 5.47
N PRO A 50 -37.35 -3.03 5.82
CA PRO A 50 -38.54 -3.76 5.41
C PRO A 50 -38.65 -3.85 3.88
N ALA A 51 -39.12 -5.02 3.41
CA ALA A 51 -39.34 -5.38 2.00
C ALA A 51 -38.10 -5.64 1.11
N ARG A 52 -36.85 -5.53 1.58
CA ARG A 52 -35.65 -5.88 0.77
C ARG A 52 -35.33 -7.37 0.74
N ALA A 53 -35.38 -8.05 1.90
CA ALA A 53 -35.13 -9.49 2.00
C ALA A 53 -36.08 -10.32 1.10
N PHE A 54 -37.35 -9.91 1.03
CA PHE A 54 -38.37 -10.58 0.21
C PHE A 54 -38.16 -10.39 -1.31
N ARG A 55 -37.61 -9.23 -1.73
CA ARG A 55 -37.27 -8.98 -3.15
C ARG A 55 -36.04 -9.76 -3.59
N LEU A 56 -35.09 -10.00 -2.68
CA LEU A 56 -33.88 -10.78 -2.96
C LEU A 56 -34.15 -12.29 -3.04
N ALA A 57 -35.04 -12.81 -2.18
CA ALA A 57 -35.49 -14.20 -2.24
C ALA A 57 -36.20 -14.55 -3.57
N ASN A 58 -36.86 -13.57 -4.19
CA ASN A 58 -37.50 -13.72 -5.50
C ASN A 58 -36.55 -13.46 -6.70
N ALA A 59 -35.26 -13.18 -6.47
CA ALA A 59 -34.28 -12.86 -7.53
C ALA A 59 -33.62 -14.10 -8.19
N GLY A 60 -34.22 -15.29 -8.07
CA GLY A 60 -33.73 -16.52 -8.68
C GLY A 60 -32.46 -17.07 -8.01
N ALA A 61 -31.52 -17.64 -8.78
CA ALA A 61 -30.30 -18.28 -8.29
C ALA A 61 -29.41 -17.36 -7.41
N ILE A 62 -29.58 -16.03 -7.52
CA ILE A 62 -28.87 -15.03 -6.71
C ILE A 62 -29.34 -15.06 -5.24
N GLY A 63 -30.59 -15.47 -4.99
CA GLY A 63 -31.21 -15.55 -3.68
C GLY A 63 -31.07 -16.91 -2.98
N VAL A 64 -30.30 -17.84 -3.53
CA VAL A 64 -29.96 -19.11 -2.83
C VAL A 64 -28.87 -18.79 -1.80
N ASN A 65 -29.13 -19.04 -0.52
CA ASN A 65 -28.27 -18.70 0.63
C ASN A 65 -27.76 -17.24 0.62
N PRO A 66 -28.67 -16.26 0.63
CA PRO A 66 -28.33 -14.84 0.51
C PRO A 66 -27.55 -14.35 1.73
N ASP A 67 -27.71 -14.99 2.89
CA ASP A 67 -26.98 -14.77 4.13
C ASP A 67 -25.50 -15.15 4.02
N GLN A 68 -25.19 -16.31 3.43
CA GLN A 68 -23.80 -16.73 3.20
C GLN A 68 -23.09 -15.81 2.22
N ARG A 69 -23.78 -15.44 1.14
CA ARG A 69 -23.22 -14.52 0.13
C ARG A 69 -22.99 -13.13 0.71
N LEU A 70 -23.96 -12.61 1.48
CA LEU A 70 -23.83 -11.33 2.17
C LEU A 70 -22.61 -11.31 3.10
N GLN A 71 -22.40 -12.38 3.88
CA GLN A 71 -21.22 -12.49 4.76
C GLN A 71 -19.91 -12.55 3.99
N GLN A 72 -19.85 -13.36 2.92
CA GLN A 72 -18.64 -13.51 2.10
C GLN A 72 -18.29 -12.23 1.35
N ASP A 73 -19.27 -11.59 0.72
CA ASP A 73 -19.07 -10.37 -0.06
C ASP A 73 -18.71 -9.18 0.85
N ALA A 74 -19.33 -9.06 2.03
CA ALA A 74 -18.98 -8.05 3.02
C ALA A 74 -17.54 -8.19 3.52
N GLY A 75 -17.16 -9.43 3.86
CA GLY A 75 -15.80 -9.74 4.30
C GLY A 75 -14.79 -9.41 3.20
N HIS A 76 -15.06 -9.85 1.98
CA HIS A 76 -14.17 -9.63 0.84
C HIS A 76 -14.03 -8.15 0.48
N LEU A 77 -15.13 -7.38 0.45
CA LEU A 77 -15.09 -5.94 0.19
C LEU A 77 -14.33 -5.19 1.29
N SER A 78 -14.54 -5.55 2.55
CA SER A 78 -13.80 -4.97 3.68
C SER A 78 -12.31 -5.24 3.58
N ASP A 79 -11.92 -6.48 3.31
CA ASP A 79 -10.53 -6.89 3.25
C ASP A 79 -9.81 -6.22 2.07
N LEU A 80 -10.45 -6.14 0.91
CA LEU A 80 -9.94 -5.43 -0.26
C LEU A 80 -9.82 -3.92 -0.01
N SER A 81 -10.90 -3.29 0.47
CA SER A 81 -10.92 -1.84 0.70
C SER A 81 -9.87 -1.43 1.73
N THR A 82 -9.74 -2.20 2.82
CA THR A 82 -8.74 -1.86 3.83
C THR A 82 -7.33 -2.17 3.36
N GLY A 83 -7.13 -3.30 2.67
CA GLY A 83 -5.83 -3.67 2.12
C GLY A 83 -5.31 -2.63 1.13
N LEU A 84 -6.16 -2.19 0.20
CA LEU A 84 -5.81 -1.16 -0.78
C LEU A 84 -5.61 0.20 -0.11
N GLY A 85 -6.49 0.60 0.80
CA GLY A 85 -6.40 1.89 1.48
C GLY A 85 -5.13 2.02 2.30
N ILE A 86 -4.82 1.04 3.15
CA ILE A 86 -3.60 1.08 3.98
C ILE A 86 -2.36 0.90 3.12
N GLY A 87 -2.37 -0.01 2.14
CA GLY A 87 -1.25 -0.20 1.23
C GLY A 87 -0.91 1.07 0.45
N LEU A 88 -1.93 1.81 0.00
CA LEU A 88 -1.75 3.09 -0.70
C LEU A 88 -1.16 4.15 0.23
N LEU A 89 -1.68 4.28 1.46
CA LEU A 89 -1.17 5.22 2.45
C LEU A 89 0.29 4.92 2.82
N GLN A 90 0.61 3.65 3.06
CA GLN A 90 1.98 3.21 3.34
C GLN A 90 2.92 3.54 2.16
N SER A 91 2.49 3.23 0.93
CA SER A 91 3.28 3.53 -0.27
C SER A 91 3.50 5.03 -0.44
N PHE A 92 2.49 5.84 -0.13
CA PHE A 92 2.59 7.29 -0.19
C PHE A 92 3.58 7.86 0.85
N ILE A 93 3.50 7.39 2.11
CA ILE A 93 4.47 7.79 3.15
C ILE A 93 5.88 7.41 2.72
N LEU A 94 6.09 6.17 2.25
CA LEU A 94 7.38 5.70 1.77
C LEU A 94 7.91 6.59 0.64
N LEU A 95 7.06 6.93 -0.33
CA LEU A 95 7.40 7.81 -1.44
C LEU A 95 7.87 9.17 -0.95
N VAL A 96 7.10 9.82 -0.06
CA VAL A 96 7.43 11.13 0.50
C VAL A 96 8.73 11.08 1.31
N SER A 97 8.91 10.05 2.16
CA SER A 97 10.14 9.85 2.92
C SER A 97 11.35 9.65 2.03
N PHE A 98 11.23 8.83 0.98
CA PHE A 98 12.33 8.56 0.06
C PHE A 98 12.71 9.82 -0.74
N VAL A 99 11.72 10.56 -1.26
CA VAL A 99 11.95 11.85 -1.92
C VAL A 99 12.64 12.83 -0.96
N GLY A 100 12.20 12.92 0.29
CA GLY A 100 12.84 13.78 1.31
C GLY A 100 14.30 13.41 1.58
N VAL A 101 14.61 12.11 1.71
CA VAL A 101 15.98 11.61 1.88
C VAL A 101 16.84 11.96 0.66
N LEU A 102 16.35 11.68 -0.55
CA LEU A 102 17.06 12.01 -1.78
C LEU A 102 17.29 13.52 -1.92
N TRP A 103 16.31 14.35 -1.51
CA TRP A 103 16.44 15.80 -1.54
C TRP A 103 17.53 16.30 -0.58
N SER A 104 17.54 15.78 0.65
CA SER A 104 18.56 16.09 1.65
C SER A 104 19.96 15.70 1.16
N LEU A 105 20.11 14.47 0.66
CA LEU A 105 21.38 13.96 0.15
C LEU A 105 21.86 14.71 -1.11
N SER A 106 20.93 15.08 -1.99
CA SER A 106 21.22 15.80 -3.22
C SER A 106 21.75 17.22 -2.99
N SER A 107 21.42 17.85 -1.85
CA SER A 107 21.93 19.19 -1.52
C SER A 107 23.43 19.19 -1.19
N GLY A 108 23.97 18.06 -0.72
CA GLY A 108 25.37 17.90 -0.36
C GLY A 108 26.28 17.52 -1.54
N PHE A 109 25.73 17.22 -2.72
CA PHE A 109 26.49 16.71 -3.86
C PHE A 109 26.56 17.75 -4.98
N VAL A 110 27.68 18.45 -5.10
CA VAL A 110 27.95 19.38 -6.20
C VAL A 110 28.63 18.60 -7.32
N PHE A 111 27.98 18.48 -8.48
CA PHE A 111 28.59 17.89 -9.66
C PHE A 111 29.67 18.85 -10.20
N HIS A 112 30.91 18.39 -10.20
CA HIS A 112 32.04 19.09 -10.81
C HIS A 112 32.27 18.48 -12.18
N ILE A 113 31.80 19.15 -13.25
CA ILE A 113 32.02 18.71 -14.63
C ILE A 113 32.77 19.83 -15.35
N GLY A 114 33.98 19.54 -15.83
CA GLY A 114 34.75 20.45 -16.68
C GLY A 114 35.09 21.82 -16.07
N GLY A 115 35.28 21.91 -14.75
CA GLY A 115 35.61 23.17 -14.05
C GLY A 115 34.41 24.04 -13.67
N TYR A 116 33.19 23.64 -14.05
CA TYR A 116 31.95 24.30 -13.63
C TYR A 116 31.25 23.46 -12.56
N SER A 117 30.89 24.10 -11.44
CA SER A 117 30.09 23.51 -10.37
C SER A 117 28.60 23.67 -10.71
N LEU A 118 28.02 22.66 -11.36
CA LEU A 118 26.59 22.65 -11.65
C LEU A 118 25.86 21.94 -10.50
N ALA A 119 25.40 22.72 -9.52
CA ALA A 119 24.50 22.23 -8.50
C ALA A 119 23.08 22.19 -9.06
N ILE A 120 22.59 21.01 -9.45
CA ILE A 120 21.16 20.81 -9.74
C ILE A 120 20.48 20.39 -8.43
N PRO A 121 19.66 21.27 -7.81
CA PRO A 121 18.95 20.92 -6.59
C PRO A 121 18.01 19.74 -6.87
N GLY A 122 18.10 18.69 -6.05
CA GLY A 122 17.22 17.52 -6.18
C GLY A 122 17.49 16.64 -7.41
N TYR A 123 18.69 16.68 -8.01
CA TYR A 123 19.04 15.83 -9.17
C TYR A 123 18.72 14.34 -8.95
N MET A 124 18.97 13.83 -7.73
CA MET A 124 18.69 12.43 -7.41
C MET A 124 17.20 12.08 -7.51
N VAL A 125 16.30 13.02 -7.23
CA VAL A 125 14.85 12.81 -7.37
C VAL A 125 14.47 12.69 -8.84
N TRP A 126 14.99 13.58 -9.68
CA TRP A 126 14.75 13.52 -11.13
C TRP A 126 15.32 12.25 -11.75
N ALA A 127 16.53 11.84 -11.36
CA ALA A 127 17.12 10.58 -11.79
C ALA A 127 16.29 9.38 -11.35
N ALA A 128 15.79 9.38 -10.11
CA ALA A 128 14.91 8.32 -9.60
C ALA A 128 13.58 8.25 -10.37
N ILE A 129 12.95 9.38 -10.69
CA ILE A 129 11.73 9.43 -11.50
C ILE A 129 11.98 8.85 -12.89
N LEU A 130 13.08 9.25 -13.54
CA LEU A 130 13.42 8.79 -14.89
C LEU A 130 13.75 7.29 -14.91
N TYR A 131 14.48 6.81 -13.91
CA TYR A 131 14.75 5.39 -13.71
C TYR A 131 13.45 4.59 -13.46
N ALA A 132 12.59 5.05 -12.54
CA ALA A 132 11.33 4.38 -12.25
C ALA A 132 10.39 4.37 -13.46
N GLY A 133 10.34 5.47 -14.22
CA GLY A 133 9.56 5.56 -15.46
C GLY A 133 10.04 4.59 -16.54
N THR A 134 11.35 4.52 -16.78
CA THR A 134 11.92 3.58 -17.76
C THR A 134 11.75 2.12 -17.33
N ALA A 135 11.96 1.81 -16.04
CA ALA A 135 11.72 0.49 -15.49
C ALA A 135 10.24 0.06 -15.56
N SER A 136 9.30 0.98 -15.27
CA SER A 136 7.86 0.74 -15.38
C SER A 136 7.45 0.48 -16.84
N TRP A 137 7.96 1.29 -17.76
CA TRP A 137 7.73 1.13 -19.20
C TRP A 137 8.25 -0.21 -19.73
N LEU A 138 9.47 -0.59 -19.37
CA LEU A 138 10.05 -1.89 -19.72
C LEU A 138 9.25 -3.05 -19.13
N SER A 139 8.84 -2.94 -17.87
CA SER A 139 8.02 -3.95 -17.21
C SER A 139 6.67 -4.14 -17.91
N TRP A 140 6.04 -3.06 -18.35
CA TRP A 140 4.79 -3.13 -19.12
C TRP A 140 5.00 -3.78 -20.49
N LEU A 141 6.07 -3.42 -21.21
CA LEU A 141 6.43 -4.01 -22.50
C LEU A 141 6.62 -5.52 -22.42
N VAL A 142 7.35 -6.00 -21.41
CA VAL A 142 7.62 -7.43 -21.19
C VAL A 142 6.40 -8.17 -20.61
N GLY A 143 5.60 -7.50 -19.77
CA GLY A 143 4.41 -8.06 -19.12
C GLY A 143 3.23 -8.28 -20.08
N ARG A 144 3.04 -7.38 -21.04
CA ARG A 144 1.91 -7.41 -21.99
C ARG A 144 1.74 -8.72 -22.78
N PRO A 145 2.80 -9.35 -23.34
CA PRO A 145 2.65 -10.62 -24.07
C PRO A 145 2.31 -11.83 -23.20
N LEU A 146 2.67 -11.83 -21.91
CA LEU A 146 2.40 -12.96 -20.99
C LEU A 146 0.89 -13.20 -20.76
N ILE A 147 0.09 -12.13 -20.81
CA ILE A 147 -1.37 -12.21 -20.67
C ILE A 147 -2.00 -12.97 -21.85
N ARG A 148 -1.38 -12.92 -23.02
CA ARG A 148 -1.89 -13.58 -24.23
C ARG A 148 -1.64 -15.08 -24.18
N PHE A 149 -0.46 -15.52 -23.73
CA PHE A 149 -0.14 -16.94 -23.57
C PHE A 149 -0.92 -17.63 -22.44
N ASN A 150 -1.24 -16.92 -21.35
CA ASN A 150 -2.05 -17.51 -20.28
C ASN A 150 -3.52 -17.77 -20.70
N ARG A 151 -3.98 -17.09 -21.75
CA ARG A 151 -5.34 -17.24 -22.28
C ARG A 151 -5.49 -18.43 -23.22
N ASP A 152 -4.40 -18.94 -23.77
CA ASP A 152 -4.41 -20.11 -24.66
C ASP A 152 -4.35 -21.44 -23.89
N ARG A 153 -4.19 -21.38 -22.55
CA ARG A 153 -4.07 -22.56 -21.68
C ARG A 153 -5.35 -22.85 -20.86
N TYR A 154 -6.37 -22.00 -20.98
CA TYR A 154 -7.72 -22.15 -20.42
C TYR A 154 -8.75 -21.98 -21.54
#